data_AF-A0A958KVM1-F1
#
_entry.id   AF-A0A958KVM1-F1
#
_cell.length_a   1.000
_cell.length_b   1.000
_cell.length_c   1.000
_cell.angle_alpha   90.00
_cell.angle_beta   90.00
_cell.angle_gamma   90.00
#
_symmetry.space_group_name_H-M   'P 1'
#
loop_
_entity.id
_entity.type
_entity.pdbx_description
1 polymer ?
#
loop_
_entity_poly.entity_id
_entity_poly.type
_entity_poly.pdbx_seq_one_letter_code
_entity_poly.pdbx_strand_id
1 'polypeptide(L)'
;MRIYTKILVFLSLLTPCAHASKQNDKKPTTISQCLEMDDTAKIFNCFDEVDHLEELQINAVYNKLIDVIKARGEDDRVELLRNAERAWIRFRDNQCKYNVSSEEGPGEAAGAANAICVIQQTQDRRRVLQGMLQDELGRN
;
A
#
# COMPACT_ATOMS: atom_id res chain seq x y z
N MET A 1 -70.26 6.93 -42.63
CA MET A 1 -70.59 6.92 -41.19
C MET A 1 -70.25 5.54 -40.63
N ARG A 2 -69.13 5.42 -39.90
CA ARG A 2 -68.81 4.28 -39.01
C ARG A 2 -67.70 4.74 -38.04
N ILE A 3 -68.05 4.69 -36.76
CA ILE A 3 -67.28 5.06 -35.58
C ILE A 3 -66.26 3.96 -35.29
N TYR A 4 -65.01 4.31 -34.97
CA TYR A 4 -64.15 3.50 -34.11
C TYR A 4 -63.23 4.38 -33.26
N THR A 5 -63.66 4.52 -32.01
CA THR A 5 -62.88 4.70 -30.78
C THR A 5 -61.64 3.80 -30.77
N LYS A 6 -60.54 4.28 -30.15
CA LYS A 6 -59.44 3.54 -29.44
C LYS A 6 -58.14 4.35 -29.60
N ILE A 7 -57.21 4.52 -28.68
CA ILE A 7 -56.94 4.07 -27.30
C ILE A 7 -55.81 5.03 -26.86
N LEU A 8 -55.92 5.66 -25.68
CA LEU A 8 -54.79 6.34 -25.04
C LEU A 8 -53.83 5.26 -24.52
N VAL A 9 -52.65 5.11 -25.13
CA VAL A 9 -51.57 4.29 -24.58
C VAL A 9 -50.69 5.18 -23.72
N PHE A 10 -50.87 5.05 -22.40
CA PHE A 10 -49.96 5.59 -21.39
C PHE A 10 -48.64 4.81 -21.48
N LEU A 11 -47.58 5.47 -21.95
CA LEU A 11 -46.22 4.91 -22.02
C LEU A 11 -45.63 4.91 -20.60
N SER A 12 -45.58 3.73 -19.99
CA SER A 12 -45.03 3.48 -18.66
C SER A 12 -43.51 3.69 -18.61
N LEU A 13 -43.08 4.61 -17.76
CA LEU A 13 -41.68 4.87 -17.41
C LEU A 13 -41.06 3.64 -16.71
N LEU A 14 -40.05 3.05 -17.34
CA LEU A 14 -39.16 2.06 -16.74
C LEU A 14 -37.82 2.72 -16.40
N THR A 15 -37.63 3.07 -15.14
CA THR A 15 -36.32 3.26 -14.50
C THR A 15 -36.46 2.88 -13.02
N PRO A 16 -35.40 2.49 -12.30
CA PRO A 16 -34.02 2.19 -12.71
C PRO A 16 -33.45 0.92 -12.03
N CYS A 17 -32.33 0.40 -12.53
CA CYS A 17 -31.31 -0.24 -11.68
C CYS A 17 -29.93 0.03 -12.28
N ALA A 18 -29.54 1.31 -12.30
CA ALA A 18 -28.13 1.64 -12.40
C ALA A 18 -27.53 1.40 -11.00
N HIS A 19 -26.90 0.25 -10.79
CA HIS A 19 -25.91 0.10 -9.73
C HIS A 19 -24.69 0.91 -10.14
N ALA A 20 -24.74 2.23 -9.93
CA ALA A 20 -23.55 3.06 -9.99
C ALA A 20 -22.78 2.82 -8.69
N SER A 21 -21.83 1.88 -8.69
CA SER A 21 -20.84 1.84 -7.62
C SER A 21 -20.01 3.12 -7.75
N LYS A 22 -20.21 4.07 -6.84
CA LYS A 22 -19.26 5.17 -6.65
C LYS A 22 -17.94 4.55 -6.21
N GLN A 23 -17.02 4.34 -7.15
CA GLN A 23 -15.61 4.16 -6.79
C GLN A 23 -15.16 5.46 -6.11
N ASN A 24 -14.62 5.36 -4.90
CA ASN A 24 -14.01 6.51 -4.23
C ASN A 24 -12.78 6.92 -5.06
N ASP A 25 -12.76 8.14 -5.58
CA ASP A 25 -11.63 8.72 -6.34
C ASP A 25 -10.33 8.90 -5.51
N LYS A 26 -10.27 8.38 -4.29
CA LYS A 26 -9.06 8.43 -3.46
C LYS A 26 -8.13 7.27 -3.82
N LYS A 27 -6.90 7.61 -4.19
CA LYS A 27 -5.80 6.66 -4.34
C LYS A 27 -5.72 5.77 -3.09
N PRO A 28 -5.64 4.44 -3.23
CA PRO A 28 -5.53 3.54 -2.09
C PRO A 28 -4.25 3.82 -1.31
N THR A 29 -4.33 3.69 0.01
CA THR A 29 -3.21 3.95 0.93
C THR A 29 -2.96 2.77 1.87
N THR A 30 -3.71 1.67 1.74
CA THR A 30 -3.61 0.50 2.62
C THR A 30 -3.84 -0.80 1.83
N ILE A 31 -3.25 -1.90 2.32
CA ILE A 31 -3.48 -3.25 1.79
C ILE A 31 -4.97 -3.61 1.79
N SER A 32 -5.72 -3.26 2.85
CA SER A 32 -7.15 -3.59 2.96
C SER A 32 -7.97 -2.99 1.83
N GLN A 33 -7.68 -1.74 1.44
CA GLN A 33 -8.36 -1.09 0.31
C GLN A 33 -8.05 -1.78 -1.03
N CYS A 34 -6.86 -2.37 -1.18
CA CYS A 34 -6.52 -3.15 -2.37
C CYS A 34 -7.31 -4.46 -2.42
N LEU A 35 -7.44 -5.15 -1.29
CA LEU A 35 -8.13 -6.45 -1.21
C LEU A 35 -9.66 -6.35 -1.43
N GLU A 36 -10.24 -5.15 -1.37
CA GLU A 36 -11.65 -4.90 -1.69
C GLU A 36 -11.94 -4.86 -3.20
N MET A 37 -10.91 -4.89 -4.05
CA MET A 37 -11.06 -4.83 -5.50
C MET A 37 -11.44 -6.20 -6.09
N ASP A 38 -12.14 -6.18 -7.23
CA ASP A 38 -12.70 -7.36 -7.90
C ASP A 38 -11.86 -7.89 -9.08
N ASP A 39 -10.68 -7.32 -9.28
CA ASP A 39 -9.80 -7.57 -10.42
C ASP A 39 -8.36 -7.73 -9.95
N THR A 40 -7.77 -8.90 -10.19
CA THR A 40 -6.41 -9.23 -9.74
C THR A 40 -5.36 -8.25 -10.24
N ALA A 41 -5.46 -7.77 -11.48
CA ALA A 41 -4.51 -6.80 -12.01
C ALA A 41 -4.65 -5.45 -11.29
N LYS A 42 -5.88 -5.01 -10.96
CA LYS A 42 -6.09 -3.82 -10.12
C LYS A 42 -5.55 -4.01 -8.71
N ILE A 43 -5.69 -5.20 -8.12
CA ILE A 43 -5.11 -5.52 -6.80
C ILE A 43 -3.59 -5.36 -6.82
N PHE A 44 -2.90 -5.92 -7.81
CA PHE A 44 -1.43 -5.81 -7.91
C PHE A 44 -0.98 -4.37 -8.16
N ASN A 45 -1.63 -3.63 -9.07
CA ASN A 45 -1.33 -2.21 -9.26
C ASN A 45 -1.57 -1.41 -7.97
N CYS A 46 -2.59 -1.77 -7.20
CA CYS A 46 -2.84 -1.15 -5.89
C CYS A 46 -1.73 -1.45 -4.88
N PHE A 47 -1.22 -2.69 -4.83
CA PHE A 47 -0.08 -3.03 -3.98
C PHE A 47 1.17 -2.25 -4.35
N ASP A 48 1.49 -2.10 -5.64
CA ASP A 48 2.63 -1.29 -6.09
C ASP A 48 2.50 0.17 -5.62
N GLU A 49 1.29 0.72 -5.68
CA GLU A 49 1.02 2.09 -5.24
C GLU A 49 1.12 2.27 -3.71
N VAL A 50 0.69 1.26 -2.94
CA VAL A 50 0.83 1.25 -1.48
C VAL A 50 2.29 1.04 -1.07
N ASP A 51 3.03 0.16 -1.75
CA ASP A 51 4.45 -0.07 -1.49
C ASP A 51 5.25 1.20 -1.76
N HIS A 52 5.03 1.85 -2.91
CA HIS A 52 5.66 3.13 -3.23
C HIS A 52 5.36 4.22 -2.19
N LEU A 53 4.12 4.28 -1.68
CA LEU A 53 3.78 5.20 -0.61
C LEU A 53 4.57 4.91 0.67
N GLU A 54 4.70 3.66 1.08
CA GLU A 54 5.48 3.28 2.26
C GLU A 54 6.98 3.51 2.06
N GLU A 55 7.53 3.30 0.86
CA GLU A 55 8.91 3.65 0.50
C GLU A 55 9.19 5.16 0.68
N LEU A 56 8.27 6.01 0.23
CA LEU A 56 8.38 7.46 0.44
C LEU A 56 8.38 7.81 1.93
N GLN A 57 7.49 7.18 2.70
CA GLN A 57 7.35 7.46 4.13
C GLN A 57 8.55 6.98 4.95
N ILE A 58 9.07 5.76 4.70
CA ILE A 58 10.24 5.24 5.42
C ILE A 58 11.49 6.06 5.08
N ASN A 59 11.68 6.44 3.82
CA ASN A 59 12.81 7.28 3.39
C ASN A 59 12.77 8.67 4.02
N ALA A 60 11.58 9.27 4.16
CA ALA A 60 11.44 10.56 4.84
C ALA A 60 11.89 10.51 6.31
N VAL A 61 11.52 9.45 7.05
CA VAL A 61 11.95 9.28 8.45
C VAL A 61 13.44 8.97 8.53
N TYR A 62 13.95 8.09 7.69
CA TYR A 62 15.37 7.76 7.60
C TYR A 62 16.23 9.00 7.34
N ASN A 63 15.88 9.82 6.34
CA ASN A 63 16.62 11.04 6.01
C ASN A 63 16.62 12.02 7.18
N LYS A 64 15.47 12.22 7.84
CA LYS A 64 15.38 13.09 9.01
C LYS A 64 16.26 12.58 10.18
N LEU A 65 16.31 11.27 10.40
CA LEU A 65 17.19 10.68 11.42
C LEU A 65 18.67 10.91 11.07
N ILE A 66 19.06 10.72 9.80
CA ILE A 66 20.42 11.00 9.32
C ILE A 66 20.77 12.47 9.56
N ASP A 67 19.88 13.41 9.24
CA ASP A 67 20.12 14.84 9.41
C ASP A 67 20.31 15.23 10.88
N VAL A 68 19.53 14.65 11.79
CA VAL A 68 19.67 14.87 13.24
C VAL A 68 21.01 14.36 13.75
N ILE A 69 21.44 13.16 13.32
CA ILE A 69 22.73 12.60 13.73
C ILE A 69 23.89 13.45 13.18
N LYS A 70 23.81 13.88 11.91
CA LYS A 70 24.82 14.75 11.28
C LYS A 70 24.93 16.11 11.96
N ALA A 71 23.81 16.72 12.35
CA ALA A 71 23.81 18.00 13.06
C ALA A 71 24.59 17.96 14.39
N ARG A 72 24.83 16.76 14.94
CA ARG A 72 25.63 16.52 16.14
C ARG A 72 27.10 16.18 15.84
N GLY A 73 27.51 16.10 14.57
CA GLY A 73 28.87 15.76 14.16
C GLY A 73 29.23 14.28 14.31
N GLU A 74 28.24 13.39 14.35
CA GLU A 74 28.43 11.95 14.60
C GLU A 74 28.40 11.11 13.31
N ASP A 75 29.26 11.45 12.34
CA ASP A 75 29.27 10.81 11.01
C ASP A 75 29.50 9.29 11.04
N ASP A 76 30.25 8.77 12.01
CA ASP A 76 30.42 7.32 12.18
C ASP A 76 29.09 6.61 12.47
N ARG A 77 28.18 7.26 13.22
CA ARG A 77 26.85 6.72 13.51
C ARG A 77 25.94 6.75 12.30
N VAL A 78 26.12 7.72 11.40
CA VAL A 78 25.42 7.78 10.10
C VAL A 78 25.78 6.56 9.27
N GLU A 79 27.06 6.18 9.21
CA GLU A 79 27.48 4.97 8.48
C GLU A 79 26.98 3.67 9.12
N LEU A 80 26.94 3.60 10.46
CA LEU A 80 26.33 2.47 11.15
C LEU A 80 24.83 2.32 10.82
N LEU A 81 24.07 3.43 10.83
CA LEU A 81 22.65 3.42 10.45
C LEU A 81 22.45 3.01 8.99
N ARG A 82 23.26 3.54 8.07
CA ARG A 82 23.26 3.13 6.65
C ARG A 82 23.47 1.63 6.48
N ASN A 83 24.44 1.06 7.20
CA ASN A 83 24.71 -0.36 7.19
C ASN A 83 23.53 -1.17 7.75
N ALA A 84 22.92 -0.70 8.84
CA ALA A 84 21.74 -1.33 9.43
C ALA A 84 20.54 -1.35 8.46
N GLU A 85 20.23 -0.24 7.79
CA GLU A 85 19.13 -0.21 6.81
C GLU A 85 19.40 -1.13 5.61
N ARG A 86 20.63 -1.12 5.05
CA ARG A 86 21.00 -2.03 3.96
C ARG A 86 20.87 -3.51 4.36
N ALA A 87 21.25 -3.84 5.59
CA ALA A 87 21.10 -5.19 6.10
C ALA A 87 19.63 -5.57 6.31
N TRP A 88 18.82 -4.64 6.82
CA TRP A 88 17.38 -4.83 6.97
C TRP A 88 16.68 -5.08 5.63
N ILE A 89 17.00 -4.34 4.56
CA ILE A 89 16.42 -4.59 3.23
C ILE A 89 16.68 -6.03 2.78
N ARG A 90 17.92 -6.51 2.90
CA ARG A 90 18.26 -7.91 2.55
C ARG A 90 17.50 -8.92 3.42
N PHE A 91 17.37 -8.64 4.71
CA PHE A 91 16.58 -9.47 5.62
C PHE A 91 15.11 -9.52 5.21
N ARG A 92 14.48 -8.37 4.99
CA ARG A 92 13.09 -8.23 4.53
C ARG A 92 12.85 -9.06 3.28
N ASP A 93 13.67 -8.86 2.26
CA ASP A 93 13.47 -9.51 0.97
C ASP A 93 13.63 -11.03 1.07
N ASN A 94 14.59 -11.51 1.88
CA ASN A 94 14.78 -12.94 2.11
C ASN A 94 13.65 -13.54 2.96
N GLN A 95 13.20 -12.82 3.99
CA GLN A 95 12.11 -13.27 4.84
C GLN A 95 10.80 -13.37 4.06
N CYS A 96 10.45 -12.36 3.27
CA CYS A 96 9.22 -12.37 2.48
C CYS A 96 9.24 -13.48 1.42
N LYS A 97 10.38 -13.70 0.75
CA LYS A 97 10.56 -14.86 -0.14
C LYS A 97 10.43 -16.20 0.58
N TYR A 98 10.99 -16.31 1.78
CA TYR A 98 10.87 -17.52 2.59
C TYR A 98 9.42 -17.80 2.99
N ASN A 99 8.67 -16.78 3.40
CA ASN A 99 7.28 -16.92 3.85
C ASN A 99 6.36 -17.50 2.78
N VAL A 100 6.65 -17.25 1.50
CA VAL A 100 5.87 -17.79 0.36
C VAL A 100 6.52 -19.02 -0.28
N SER A 101 7.64 -19.49 0.25
CA SER A 101 8.40 -20.61 -0.35
C SER A 101 7.71 -21.96 -0.24
N SER A 102 6.76 -22.11 0.69
CA SER A 102 5.96 -23.32 0.89
C SER A 102 4.64 -23.32 0.11
N GLU A 103 4.30 -22.23 -0.60
CA GLU A 103 3.12 -22.24 -1.47
C GLU A 103 3.36 -23.15 -2.69
N GLU A 104 2.36 -23.93 -3.07
CA GLU A 104 2.46 -24.87 -4.20
C GLU A 104 2.58 -24.10 -5.53
N GLY A 105 3.83 -23.79 -5.90
CA GLY A 105 4.20 -23.22 -7.20
C GLY A 105 4.08 -21.70 -7.31
N PRO A 106 4.63 -21.11 -8.40
CA PRO A 106 4.47 -19.70 -8.70
C PRO A 106 2.99 -19.41 -9.06
N GLY A 107 2.38 -18.46 -8.37
CA GLY A 107 0.99 -18.05 -8.61
C GLY A 107 0.67 -16.67 -8.05
N GLU A 108 -0.51 -16.15 -8.42
CA GLU A 108 -1.00 -14.84 -7.98
C GLU A 108 -1.12 -14.75 -6.45
N ALA A 109 -1.47 -15.85 -5.78
CA ALA A 109 -1.52 -15.91 -4.31
C ALA A 109 -0.15 -15.67 -3.66
N ALA A 110 0.88 -16.40 -4.09
CA ALA A 110 2.25 -16.24 -3.60
C ALA A 110 2.80 -14.83 -3.91
N GLY A 111 2.46 -14.28 -5.08
CA GLY A 111 2.81 -12.91 -5.44
C GLY A 111 2.18 -11.87 -4.51
N ALA A 112 0.87 -11.99 -4.25
CA ALA A 112 0.14 -11.12 -3.34
C ALA A 112 0.67 -11.24 -1.89
N ALA A 113 0.90 -12.46 -1.41
CA ALA A 113 1.46 -12.71 -0.08
C ALA A 113 2.85 -12.10 0.10
N ASN A 114 3.72 -12.19 -0.91
CA ASN A 114 5.02 -11.54 -0.89
C ASN A 114 4.91 -10.01 -0.86
N ALA A 115 4.05 -9.42 -1.71
CA ALA A 115 3.83 -7.97 -1.73
C ALA A 115 3.31 -7.44 -0.38
N ILE A 116 2.32 -8.13 0.20
CA ILE A 116 1.78 -7.82 1.53
C ILE A 116 2.87 -7.87 2.60
N CYS A 117 3.73 -8.90 2.56
CA CYS A 117 4.85 -9.03 3.50
C CYS A 117 5.82 -7.84 3.38
N VAL A 118 6.20 -7.46 2.17
CA VAL A 118 7.13 -6.33 1.94
C VAL A 118 6.54 -5.03 2.50
N ILE A 119 5.28 -4.73 2.19
CA ILE A 119 4.60 -3.51 2.67
C ILE A 119 4.54 -3.49 4.20
N GLN A 120 4.14 -4.60 4.84
CA GLN A 120 4.04 -4.69 6.29
C GLN A 120 5.40 -4.54 6.98
N GLN A 121 6.44 -5.21 6.47
CA GLN A 121 7.80 -5.07 6.99
C GLN A 121 8.32 -3.63 6.84
N THR A 122 8.01 -2.95 5.74
CA THR A 122 8.35 -1.54 5.54
C THR A 122 7.63 -0.63 6.55
N GLN A 123 6.35 -0.88 6.83
CA GLN A 123 5.60 -0.17 7.88
C GLN A 123 6.19 -0.39 9.28
N ASP A 124 6.55 -1.64 9.62
CA ASP A 124 7.21 -1.99 10.87
C ASP A 124 8.54 -1.26 11.01
N ARG A 125 9.37 -1.28 9.97
CA ARG A 125 10.67 -0.63 9.99
C ARG A 125 10.55 0.88 10.12
N ARG A 126 9.58 1.48 9.44
CA ARG A 126 9.27 2.90 9.60
C ARG A 126 8.97 3.26 11.04
N ARG A 127 8.20 2.43 11.77
CA ARG A 127 7.94 2.63 13.21
C ARG A 127 9.22 2.54 14.05
N VAL A 128 10.10 1.58 13.75
CA VAL A 128 11.41 1.47 14.42
C VAL A 128 12.25 2.74 14.20
N LEU A 129 12.34 3.22 12.96
CA LEU A 129 13.06 4.45 12.63
C LEU A 129 12.44 5.69 13.27
N GLN A 130 11.12 5.74 13.39
CA GLN A 130 10.43 6.81 14.10
C GLN A 130 10.80 6.82 15.59
N GLY A 131 10.88 5.66 16.23
CA GLY A 131 11.35 5.53 17.61
C GLY A 131 12.78 6.04 17.77
N MET A 132 13.70 5.56 16.93
CA MET A 132 15.10 6.03 16.92
C MET A 132 15.21 7.54 16.72
N LEU A 133 14.39 8.12 15.84
CA LEU A 133 14.34 9.57 15.63
C LEU A 133 13.85 10.31 16.89
N GLN A 134 12.85 9.80 17.61
CA GLN A 134 12.43 10.43 18.86
C GLN A 134 13.53 10.38 19.92
N ASP A 135 14.23 9.26 20.03
CA ASP A 135 15.35 9.10 20.96
C ASP A 135 16.47 10.10 20.65
N GLU A 136 16.84 10.26 19.36
CA GLU A 136 17.84 11.25 18.95
C GLU A 136 17.38 12.69 19.14
N LEU A 137 16.08 13.00 19.02
CA LEU A 137 15.56 14.33 19.30
C LEU A 137 15.54 14.65 20.80
N GLY A 138 15.38 13.64 21.66
CA GLY A 138 15.36 13.79 23.12
C GLY A 138 16.73 13.78 23.81
N ARG A 139 17.81 13.45 23.07
CA ARG A 139 19.16 13.34 23.63
C ARG A 139 19.76 14.73 23.86
N ASN A 140 19.84 15.17 25.13
CA ASN A 140 20.50 16.42 25.54
C ASN A 140 22.02 16.31 25.51
#